data_AF-A0A9P5YAA9-F1
#
_entry.id   AF-A0A9P5YAA9-F1
#
_cell.length_a   1.000
_cell.length_b   1.000
_cell.length_c   1.000
_cell.angle_alpha   90.00
_cell.angle_beta   90.00
_cell.angle_gamma   90.00
#
_symmetry.space_group_name_H-M   'P 1'
#
loop_
_entity.id
_entity.type
_entity.pdbx_description
1 polymer ?
#
loop_
_entity_poly.entity_id
_entity_poly.type
_entity_poly.pdbx_seq_one_letter_code
_entity_poly.pdbx_strand_id
1 'polypeptide(L)'
;MFPSVALIATASLYFLAAVDAAPSKRQSDNGSCQALFNKCAGSVDKSLSNVFAIESCVFAATCANGSRPVDNFLAALFTNKNGENAGVPPQSVGLPRVTSTVLNSISTDGKTISQQDFINGYYGTLSPEGPWPSDAQVVINYYNRVAVWTAFCNSNIPFFNFQDYFQYSSSVSSNGCSGTTISTLPPTTTQPPPTSTPTISSDASCQKMFTTCINEVNKDVSNIFSVKSCVLGATCFGGQRPVAGFVSTVYGVKNSGGSSAPAPSALPRVSQALFNAGSTNSEFLTSPF
;
A
#
# COMPACT_ATOMS: atom_id res chain seq x y z
N MET A 1 21.47 12.67 -70.85
CA MET A 1 22.27 12.31 -69.66
C MET A 1 21.70 13.05 -68.46
N PHE A 2 20.90 12.38 -67.65
CA PHE A 2 20.45 12.86 -66.33
C PHE A 2 20.62 11.68 -65.36
N PRO A 3 21.31 11.83 -64.21
CA PRO A 3 21.49 10.72 -63.31
C PRO A 3 20.26 10.57 -62.41
N SER A 4 19.74 9.35 -62.32
CA SER A 4 18.71 8.96 -61.36
C SER A 4 19.30 8.91 -59.96
N VAL A 5 18.73 9.69 -59.04
CA VAL A 5 19.07 9.67 -57.61
C VAL A 5 18.16 8.64 -56.93
N ALA A 6 18.76 7.55 -56.44
CA ALA A 6 18.06 6.54 -55.65
C ALA A 6 17.95 7.01 -54.19
N LEU A 7 16.71 7.17 -53.71
CA LEU A 7 16.41 7.52 -52.32
C LEU A 7 16.44 6.23 -51.48
N ILE A 8 17.45 6.07 -50.63
CA ILE A 8 17.54 4.96 -49.67
C ILE A 8 16.85 5.41 -48.39
N ALA A 9 15.64 4.89 -48.14
CA ALA A 9 14.92 5.10 -46.89
C ALA A 9 15.47 4.18 -45.80
N THR A 10 16.25 4.72 -44.88
CA THR A 10 16.74 4.04 -43.68
C THR A 10 15.62 4.00 -42.63
N ALA A 11 14.95 2.85 -42.49
CA ALA A 11 14.02 2.60 -41.41
C ALA A 11 14.80 2.37 -40.10
N SER A 12 14.87 3.40 -39.25
CA SER A 12 15.42 3.29 -37.89
C SER A 12 14.46 2.49 -37.00
N LEU A 13 14.77 1.22 -36.77
CA LEU A 13 14.14 0.39 -35.75
C LEU A 13 14.58 0.85 -34.36
N TYR A 14 13.74 1.65 -33.71
CA TYR A 14 13.86 1.90 -32.27
C TYR A 14 13.38 0.66 -31.53
N PHE A 15 14.32 -0.20 -31.11
CA PHE A 15 14.04 -1.22 -30.11
C PHE A 15 13.78 -0.52 -28.76
N LEU A 16 12.51 -0.30 -28.44
CA LEU A 16 12.09 -0.09 -27.06
C LEU A 16 12.30 -1.43 -26.35
N ALA A 17 13.35 -1.53 -25.53
CA ALA A 17 13.51 -2.65 -24.62
C ALA A 17 12.30 -2.63 -23.67
N ALA A 18 11.35 -3.54 -23.90
CA ALA A 18 10.36 -3.87 -22.91
C ALA A 18 11.13 -4.37 -21.68
N VAL A 19 11.15 -3.54 -20.64
CA VAL A 19 11.64 -3.98 -19.33
C VAL A 19 10.61 -4.98 -18.85
N ASP A 20 10.89 -6.26 -19.12
CA ASP A 20 10.06 -7.36 -18.72
C ASP A 20 9.92 -7.30 -17.20
N ALA A 21 8.76 -6.88 -16.71
CA ALA A 21 8.46 -6.68 -15.30
C ALA A 21 8.29 -8.01 -14.56
N ALA A 22 8.88 -9.09 -15.08
CA ALA A 22 9.04 -10.31 -14.31
C ALA A 22 9.72 -9.95 -12.97
N PRO A 23 9.30 -10.55 -11.84
CA PRO A 23 9.99 -10.37 -10.58
C PRO A 23 11.47 -10.69 -10.81
N SER A 24 12.31 -9.64 -10.75
CA SER A 24 13.74 -9.76 -11.03
C SER A 24 14.29 -10.87 -10.16
N LYS A 25 14.84 -11.93 -10.78
CA LYS A 25 15.51 -13.04 -10.08
C LYS A 25 16.55 -12.43 -9.17
N ARG A 26 16.22 -12.28 -7.89
CA ARG A 26 17.24 -12.03 -6.88
C ARG A 26 17.98 -13.35 -6.76
N GLN A 27 19.26 -13.37 -7.05
CA GLN A 27 20.07 -14.60 -7.05
C GLN A 27 19.88 -15.45 -5.76
N SER A 28 19.53 -14.81 -4.64
CA SER A 28 19.24 -15.46 -3.35
C SER A 28 17.86 -16.11 -3.21
N ASP A 29 16.86 -15.77 -4.04
CA ASP A 29 15.51 -16.35 -3.92
C ASP A 29 15.41 -17.75 -4.53
N ASN A 30 16.45 -18.20 -5.25
CA ASN A 30 16.54 -19.49 -5.92
C ASN A 30 15.29 -19.83 -6.78
N GLY A 31 14.60 -18.81 -7.32
CA GLY A 31 13.39 -18.97 -8.13
C GLY A 31 12.10 -19.22 -7.35
N SER A 32 12.11 -19.19 -6.01
CA SER A 32 10.92 -19.35 -5.17
C SER A 32 9.81 -18.33 -5.48
N CYS A 33 10.17 -17.06 -5.69
CA CYS A 33 9.23 -16.02 -6.09
C CYS A 33 8.65 -16.25 -7.48
N GLN A 34 9.43 -16.77 -8.43
CA GLN A 34 8.91 -17.17 -9.74
C GLN A 34 7.95 -18.35 -9.62
N ALA A 35 8.22 -19.30 -8.74
CA ALA A 35 7.34 -20.44 -8.51
C ALA A 35 6.00 -20.01 -7.90
N LEU A 36 6.01 -19.12 -6.90
CA LEU A 36 4.80 -18.50 -6.35
C LEU A 36 4.03 -17.71 -7.41
N PHE A 37 4.74 -16.93 -8.24
CA PHE A 37 4.13 -16.20 -9.36
C PHE A 37 3.44 -17.15 -10.34
N ASN A 38 4.08 -18.24 -10.74
CA ASN A 38 3.50 -19.22 -11.64
C ASN A 38 2.28 -19.93 -11.02
N LYS A 39 2.35 -20.30 -9.73
CA LYS A 39 1.21 -20.87 -8.98
C LYS A 39 0.04 -19.87 -8.92
N CYS A 40 0.34 -18.59 -8.68
CA CYS A 40 -0.65 -17.53 -8.70
C CYS A 40 -1.29 -17.38 -10.09
N ALA A 41 -0.48 -17.27 -11.14
CA ALA A 41 -0.93 -17.16 -12.52
C ALA A 41 -1.83 -18.34 -12.94
N GLY A 42 -1.53 -19.56 -12.49
CA GLY A 42 -2.39 -20.73 -12.72
C GLY A 42 -3.76 -20.65 -12.04
N SER A 43 -3.90 -19.86 -10.96
CA SER A 43 -5.09 -19.86 -10.09
C SER A 43 -6.00 -18.64 -10.28
N VAL A 44 -5.47 -17.51 -10.74
CA VAL A 44 -6.23 -16.27 -10.92
C VAL A 44 -7.08 -16.26 -12.19
N ASP A 45 -8.17 -15.50 -12.16
CA ASP A 45 -8.93 -15.18 -13.36
C ASP A 45 -8.19 -14.13 -14.23
N LYS A 46 -8.68 -13.86 -15.45
CA LYS A 46 -8.06 -12.89 -16.38
C LYS A 46 -8.20 -11.42 -15.94
N SER A 47 -9.24 -11.11 -15.17
CA SER A 47 -9.50 -9.76 -14.63
C SER A 47 -8.69 -9.46 -13.37
N LEU A 48 -8.05 -10.48 -12.78
CA LEU A 48 -7.36 -10.44 -11.49
C LEU A 48 -8.28 -10.07 -10.31
N SER A 49 -9.59 -10.19 -10.46
CA SER A 49 -10.57 -9.80 -9.44
C SER A 49 -10.42 -10.61 -8.14
N ASN A 50 -9.97 -11.86 -8.27
CA ASN A 50 -9.74 -12.78 -7.16
C ASN A 50 -8.28 -12.86 -6.70
N VAL A 51 -7.38 -12.00 -7.19
CA VAL A 51 -5.92 -12.15 -6.98
C VAL A 51 -5.54 -12.21 -5.50
N PHE A 52 -6.14 -11.37 -4.65
CA PHE A 52 -5.84 -11.36 -3.22
C PHE A 52 -6.68 -12.37 -2.41
N ALA A 53 -7.53 -13.16 -3.07
CA ALA A 53 -8.18 -14.33 -2.48
C ALA A 53 -7.34 -15.61 -2.61
N ILE A 54 -6.19 -15.54 -3.28
CA ILE A 54 -5.31 -16.68 -3.53
C ILE A 54 -4.00 -16.50 -2.77
N GLU A 55 -3.66 -17.47 -1.91
CA GLU A 55 -2.50 -17.41 -1.02
C GLU A 55 -1.17 -17.26 -1.76
N SER A 56 -0.98 -18.01 -2.87
CA SER A 56 0.22 -17.90 -3.70
C SER A 56 0.41 -16.53 -4.33
N CYS A 57 -0.68 -15.83 -4.64
CA CYS A 57 -0.61 -14.45 -5.16
C CYS A 57 -0.23 -13.45 -4.08
N VAL A 58 -0.73 -13.63 -2.85
CA VAL A 58 -0.35 -12.78 -1.71
C VAL A 58 1.15 -12.90 -1.44
N PHE A 59 1.70 -14.12 -1.38
CA PHE A 59 3.13 -14.29 -1.18
C PHE A 59 3.96 -13.85 -2.40
N ALA A 60 3.53 -14.13 -3.63
CA ALA A 60 4.21 -13.65 -4.84
C ALA A 60 4.28 -12.12 -4.90
N ALA A 61 3.20 -11.42 -4.51
CA ALA A 61 3.18 -9.96 -4.47
C ALA A 61 4.19 -9.38 -3.49
N THR A 62 4.47 -10.05 -2.36
CA THR A 62 5.51 -9.58 -1.40
C THR A 62 6.93 -9.68 -1.94
N CYS A 63 7.17 -10.54 -2.93
CA CYS A 63 8.47 -10.62 -3.60
C CYS A 63 8.79 -9.35 -4.38
N ALA A 64 7.77 -8.71 -4.97
CA ALA A 64 7.93 -7.55 -5.82
C ALA A 64 8.48 -6.34 -5.05
N ASN A 65 9.43 -5.65 -5.68
CA ASN A 65 10.17 -4.55 -5.08
C ASN A 65 9.98 -3.26 -5.89
N GLY A 66 10.48 -2.14 -5.35
CA GLY A 66 10.42 -0.83 -5.97
C GLY A 66 9.41 0.08 -5.27
N SER A 67 9.14 1.23 -5.88
CA SER A 67 8.22 2.25 -5.34
C SER A 67 6.75 1.84 -5.39
N ARG A 68 6.40 0.86 -6.25
CA ARG A 68 5.03 0.38 -6.47
C ARG A 68 4.98 -1.15 -6.47
N PRO A 69 5.37 -1.81 -5.36
CA PRO A 69 5.68 -3.23 -5.36
C PRO A 69 4.49 -4.08 -5.82
N VAL A 70 3.29 -3.83 -5.30
CA VAL A 70 2.11 -4.64 -5.61
C VAL A 70 1.56 -4.35 -7.00
N ASP A 71 1.54 -3.09 -7.45
CA ASP A 71 1.09 -2.76 -8.81
C ASP A 71 2.06 -3.28 -9.87
N ASN A 72 3.37 -3.31 -9.60
CA ASN A 72 4.35 -3.93 -10.48
C ASN A 72 4.10 -5.45 -10.60
N PHE A 73 3.79 -6.13 -9.49
CA PHE A 73 3.37 -7.52 -9.51
C PHE A 73 2.09 -7.73 -10.34
N LEU A 74 1.07 -6.90 -10.13
CA LEU A 74 -0.19 -7.00 -10.87
C LEU A 74 0.00 -6.74 -12.37
N ALA A 75 0.86 -5.80 -12.75
CA ALA A 75 1.20 -5.55 -14.14
C ALA A 75 1.85 -6.79 -14.79
N ALA A 76 2.82 -7.39 -14.12
CA ALA A 76 3.48 -8.61 -14.60
C ALA A 76 2.49 -9.78 -14.74
N LEU A 77 1.63 -9.97 -13.73
CA LEU A 77 0.61 -11.01 -13.71
C LEU A 77 -0.43 -10.80 -14.81
N PHE A 78 -0.87 -9.55 -15.02
CA PHE A 78 -1.84 -9.20 -16.06
C PHE A 78 -1.29 -9.48 -17.46
N THR A 79 -0.05 -9.06 -17.74
CA THR A 79 0.65 -9.35 -18.99
C THR A 79 0.79 -10.86 -19.20
N ASN A 80 1.12 -11.61 -18.15
CA ASN A 80 1.20 -13.07 -18.24
C ASN A 80 -0.16 -13.72 -18.59
N LYS A 81 -1.26 -13.23 -18.00
CA LYS A 81 -2.60 -13.80 -18.19
C LYS A 81 -3.28 -13.40 -19.50
N ASN A 82 -2.97 -12.21 -20.01
CA ASN A 82 -3.71 -11.61 -21.11
C ASN A 82 -2.86 -11.26 -22.35
N GLY A 83 -1.53 -11.29 -22.22
CA GLY A 83 -0.58 -10.88 -23.25
C GLY A 83 -0.22 -9.38 -23.18
N GLU A 84 0.81 -8.98 -23.92
CA GLU A 84 1.41 -7.63 -23.89
C GLU A 84 0.47 -6.51 -24.37
N ASN A 85 -0.54 -6.83 -25.18
CA ASN A 85 -1.46 -5.87 -25.79
C ASN A 85 -2.86 -5.87 -25.14
N ALA A 86 -2.99 -6.40 -23.92
CA ALA A 86 -4.27 -6.59 -23.25
C ALA A 86 -4.87 -5.32 -22.61
N GLY A 87 -4.17 -4.19 -22.70
CA GLY A 87 -4.59 -2.92 -22.12
C GLY A 87 -3.93 -2.61 -20.78
N VAL A 88 -4.62 -1.83 -19.94
CA VAL A 88 -4.08 -1.32 -18.68
C VAL A 88 -4.33 -2.33 -17.55
N PRO A 89 -3.29 -2.75 -16.81
CA PRO A 89 -3.46 -3.66 -15.69
C PRO A 89 -4.26 -3.00 -14.55
N PRO A 90 -5.10 -3.76 -13.82
CA PRO A 90 -5.83 -3.23 -12.68
C PRO A 90 -4.86 -2.74 -11.60
N GLN A 91 -5.22 -1.65 -10.95
CA GLN A 91 -4.46 -1.09 -9.83
C GLN A 91 -4.92 -1.73 -8.52
N SER A 92 -3.98 -2.01 -7.62
CA SER A 92 -4.24 -2.64 -6.32
C SER A 92 -5.33 -1.94 -5.51
N VAL A 93 -5.39 -0.61 -5.56
CA VAL A 93 -6.40 0.21 -4.86
C VAL A 93 -7.84 -0.13 -5.24
N GLY A 94 -8.06 -0.58 -6.48
CA GLY A 94 -9.39 -0.92 -7.01
C GLY A 94 -9.76 -2.40 -6.88
N LEU A 95 -8.86 -3.23 -6.36
CA LEU A 95 -9.10 -4.67 -6.21
C LEU A 95 -9.66 -5.01 -4.81
N PRO A 96 -10.41 -6.13 -4.68
CA PRO A 96 -10.82 -6.64 -3.37
C PRO A 96 -9.62 -6.90 -2.46
N ARG A 97 -9.76 -6.61 -1.16
CA ARG A 97 -8.71 -6.84 -0.15
C ARG A 97 -8.37 -8.33 0.00
N VAL A 98 -7.22 -8.62 0.62
CA VAL A 98 -6.88 -9.98 1.05
C VAL A 98 -7.99 -10.54 1.93
N THR A 99 -8.53 -11.70 1.56
CA THR A 99 -9.70 -12.28 2.24
C THR A 99 -9.36 -12.79 3.64
N SER A 100 -10.34 -12.85 4.53
CA SER A 100 -10.18 -13.48 5.85
C SER A 100 -9.78 -14.95 5.75
N THR A 101 -10.23 -15.67 4.73
CA THR A 101 -9.83 -17.06 4.47
C THR A 101 -8.32 -17.18 4.30
N VAL A 102 -7.70 -16.33 3.47
CA VAL A 102 -6.24 -16.31 3.28
C VAL A 102 -5.51 -15.87 4.55
N LEU A 103 -6.03 -14.86 5.27
CA LEU A 103 -5.41 -14.42 6.51
C LEU A 103 -5.43 -15.49 7.59
N ASN A 104 -6.54 -16.22 7.69
CA ASN A 104 -6.70 -17.34 8.63
C ASN A 104 -5.90 -18.57 8.23
N SER A 105 -5.58 -18.78 6.94
CA SER A 105 -4.70 -19.88 6.54
C SER A 105 -3.24 -19.61 6.92
N ILE A 106 -2.84 -18.34 6.95
CA ILE A 106 -1.47 -17.92 7.30
C ILE A 106 -1.30 -17.79 8.83
N SER A 107 -2.28 -17.20 9.52
CA SER A 107 -2.20 -16.84 10.93
C SER A 107 -2.52 -17.98 11.88
N THR A 108 -1.73 -18.08 12.95
CA THR A 108 -2.00 -19.02 14.05
C THR A 108 -3.02 -18.50 15.07
N ASP A 109 -3.20 -17.18 15.21
CA ASP A 109 -4.09 -16.57 16.21
C ASP A 109 -5.39 -15.97 15.62
N GLY A 110 -5.51 -15.94 14.29
CA GLY A 110 -6.66 -15.39 13.56
C GLY A 110 -6.81 -13.87 13.67
N LYS A 111 -5.78 -13.14 14.11
CA LYS A 111 -5.84 -11.70 14.38
C LYS A 111 -4.64 -10.94 13.82
N THR A 112 -3.47 -11.56 13.91
CA THR A 112 -2.18 -10.98 13.51
C THR A 112 -1.39 -11.96 12.67
N ILE A 113 -0.43 -11.44 11.90
CA ILE A 113 0.55 -12.24 11.18
C ILE A 113 1.90 -11.96 11.83
N SER A 114 2.44 -12.95 12.54
CA SER A 114 3.81 -12.93 13.01
C SER A 114 4.79 -13.20 11.87
N GLN A 115 6.09 -12.94 12.11
CA GLN A 115 7.14 -13.34 11.18
C GLN A 115 7.12 -14.85 10.91
N GLN A 116 6.87 -15.66 11.94
CA GLN A 116 6.86 -17.12 11.79
C GLN A 116 5.63 -17.60 11.01
N ASP A 117 4.46 -17.00 11.24
CA ASP A 117 3.26 -17.27 10.44
C ASP A 117 3.52 -17.00 8.95
N PHE A 118 4.15 -15.86 8.65
CA PHE A 118 4.49 -15.47 7.28
C PHE A 118 5.47 -16.46 6.64
N ILE A 119 6.54 -16.85 7.36
CA ILE A 119 7.51 -17.85 6.88
C ILE A 119 6.79 -19.18 6.62
N ASN A 120 6.00 -19.67 7.58
CA ASN A 120 5.29 -20.93 7.46
C ASN A 120 4.33 -20.94 6.27
N GLY A 121 3.55 -19.88 6.08
CA GLY A 121 2.66 -19.75 4.93
C GLY A 121 3.42 -19.69 3.60
N TYR A 122 4.52 -18.94 3.54
CA TYR A 122 5.35 -18.83 2.33
C TYR A 122 5.91 -20.19 1.90
N TYR A 123 6.55 -20.92 2.82
CA TYR A 123 7.10 -22.24 2.54
C TYR A 123 5.99 -23.30 2.35
N GLY A 124 4.90 -23.20 3.10
CA GLY A 124 3.72 -24.05 2.96
C GLY A 124 3.10 -23.93 1.57
N THR A 125 3.02 -22.72 1.02
CA THR A 125 2.51 -22.48 -0.33
C THR A 125 3.44 -23.02 -1.42
N LEU A 126 4.75 -23.07 -1.19
CA LEU A 126 5.73 -23.65 -2.12
C LEU A 126 5.76 -25.18 -2.06
N SER A 127 5.46 -25.77 -0.91
CA SER A 127 5.44 -27.21 -0.67
C SER A 127 4.54 -27.96 -1.68
N PRO A 128 4.88 -29.22 -2.04
CA PRO A 128 6.06 -30.00 -1.63
C PRO A 128 7.29 -29.85 -2.55
N GLU A 129 7.16 -29.16 -3.68
CA GLU A 129 8.10 -29.28 -4.79
C GLU A 129 9.20 -28.20 -4.80
N GLY A 130 9.04 -27.11 -4.04
CA GLY A 130 9.92 -25.96 -4.13
C GLY A 130 9.77 -25.26 -5.50
N PRO A 131 10.81 -24.57 -6.01
CA PRO A 131 12.09 -24.29 -5.37
C PRO A 131 11.94 -23.43 -4.11
N TRP A 132 12.81 -23.67 -3.14
CA TRP A 132 12.86 -22.90 -1.90
C TRP A 132 13.96 -21.84 -1.97
N PRO A 133 13.80 -20.68 -1.31
CA PRO A 133 14.89 -19.74 -1.11
C PRO A 133 16.12 -20.43 -0.52
N SER A 134 17.32 -19.99 -0.92
CA SER A 134 18.57 -20.57 -0.40
C SER A 134 18.80 -20.27 1.09
N ASP A 135 18.10 -19.25 1.61
CA ASP A 135 18.18 -18.80 3.00
C ASP A 135 16.80 -18.29 3.45
N ALA A 136 16.37 -18.66 4.66
CA ALA A 136 15.14 -18.16 5.28
C ALA A 136 15.16 -16.62 5.47
N GLN A 137 16.35 -16.02 5.57
CA GLN A 137 16.54 -14.58 5.64
C GLN A 137 15.92 -13.84 4.44
N VAL A 138 15.81 -14.50 3.28
CA VAL A 138 15.13 -13.93 2.11
C VAL A 138 13.65 -13.71 2.39
N VAL A 139 12.99 -14.70 2.99
CA VAL A 139 11.56 -14.61 3.36
C VAL A 139 11.34 -13.64 4.52
N ILE A 140 12.25 -13.64 5.50
CA ILE A 140 12.26 -12.64 6.59
C ILE A 140 12.33 -11.22 6.02
N ASN A 141 13.14 -11.00 4.98
CA ASN A 141 13.25 -9.68 4.34
C ASN A 141 11.95 -9.29 3.61
N TYR A 142 11.17 -10.24 3.08
CA TYR A 142 9.83 -9.96 2.54
C TYR A 142 8.86 -9.56 3.64
N TYR A 143 8.81 -10.30 4.74
CA TYR A 143 8.01 -9.94 5.92
C TYR A 143 8.38 -8.55 6.44
N ASN A 144 9.68 -8.27 6.60
CA ASN A 144 10.17 -6.98 7.09
C ASN A 144 9.75 -5.82 6.19
N ARG A 145 9.67 -6.01 4.87
CA ARG A 145 9.16 -4.97 3.96
C ARG A 145 7.71 -4.62 4.27
N VAL A 146 6.87 -5.64 4.49
CA VAL A 146 5.46 -5.45 4.88
C VAL A 146 5.38 -4.81 6.27
N ALA A 147 6.17 -5.28 7.23
CA ALA A 147 6.22 -4.76 8.60
C ALA A 147 6.64 -3.28 8.64
N VAL A 148 7.67 -2.91 7.88
CA VAL A 148 8.13 -1.52 7.75
C VAL A 148 7.04 -0.66 7.13
N TRP A 149 6.44 -1.11 6.03
CA TRP A 149 5.41 -0.33 5.36
C TRP A 149 4.18 -0.13 6.26
N THR A 150 3.82 -1.14 7.05
CA THR A 150 2.69 -1.07 7.99
C THR A 150 3.03 -0.36 9.30
N ALA A 151 4.30 -0.08 9.56
CA ALA A 151 4.86 0.46 10.81
C ALA A 151 4.78 -0.49 12.05
N PHE A 152 4.89 -1.81 11.83
CA PHE A 152 4.91 -2.87 12.87
C PHE A 152 6.25 -3.62 12.90
N CYS A 153 7.38 -2.91 13.04
CA CYS A 153 8.71 -3.55 12.90
C CYS A 153 9.10 -4.52 14.01
N ASN A 154 8.56 -4.35 15.22
CA ASN A 154 8.92 -5.16 16.39
C ASN A 154 7.69 -5.88 16.97
N SER A 155 6.66 -6.07 16.16
CA SER A 155 5.39 -6.66 16.57
C SER A 155 4.76 -7.41 15.40
N ASN A 156 3.74 -8.22 15.70
CA ASN A 156 2.97 -8.89 14.66
C ASN A 156 2.12 -7.87 13.91
N ILE A 157 1.91 -8.09 12.62
CA ILE A 157 1.14 -7.20 11.76
C ILE A 157 -0.35 -7.52 11.92
N PRO A 158 -1.21 -6.60 12.38
CA PRO A 158 -2.65 -6.85 12.42
C PRO A 158 -3.22 -7.11 11.02
N PHE A 159 -4.25 -7.94 10.92
CA PHE A 159 -4.87 -8.33 9.64
C PHE A 159 -5.24 -7.15 8.73
N PHE A 160 -5.87 -6.13 9.29
CA PHE A 160 -6.25 -4.94 8.51
C PHE A 160 -5.03 -4.20 7.95
N ASN A 161 -3.94 -4.12 8.72
CA ASN A 161 -2.70 -3.53 8.25
C ASN A 161 -2.04 -4.35 7.15
N PHE A 162 -2.07 -5.68 7.29
CA PHE A 162 -1.56 -6.58 6.27
C PHE A 162 -2.37 -6.45 4.97
N GLN A 163 -3.71 -6.38 5.04
CA GLN A 163 -4.57 -6.08 3.89
C GLN A 163 -4.25 -4.72 3.26
N ASP A 164 -4.09 -3.67 4.08
CA ASP A 164 -3.79 -2.32 3.62
C ASP A 164 -2.47 -2.27 2.83
N TYR A 165 -1.47 -3.11 3.17
CA TYR A 165 -0.25 -3.23 2.38
C TYR A 165 -0.55 -3.63 0.94
N PHE A 166 -1.35 -4.68 0.72
CA PHE A 166 -1.66 -5.14 -0.63
C PHE A 166 -2.54 -4.16 -1.40
N GLN A 167 -3.38 -3.38 -0.71
CA GLN A 167 -4.26 -2.43 -1.37
C GLN A 167 -3.60 -1.07 -1.66
N TYR A 168 -2.70 -0.60 -0.79
CA TYR A 168 -2.25 0.81 -0.82
C TYR A 168 -0.74 0.99 -0.91
N SER A 169 0.09 -0.06 -0.78
CA SER A 169 1.55 0.11 -0.79
C SER A 169 2.13 0.66 -2.08
N SER A 170 1.36 0.63 -3.17
CA SER A 170 1.76 1.17 -4.47
C SER A 170 1.25 2.59 -4.76
N SER A 171 0.40 3.14 -3.88
CA SER A 171 -0.15 4.49 -3.99
C SER A 171 0.20 5.38 -2.79
N VAL A 172 0.65 4.79 -1.68
CA VAL A 172 0.98 5.50 -0.44
C VAL A 172 2.36 5.09 0.06
N SER A 173 3.21 6.09 0.25
CA SER A 173 4.47 5.92 0.98
C SER A 173 4.20 5.81 2.48
N SER A 174 4.76 4.78 3.12
CA SER A 174 4.77 4.73 4.59
C SER A 174 5.89 5.60 5.15
N ASN A 175 5.74 6.06 6.40
CA ASN A 175 6.84 6.69 7.15
C ASN A 175 7.88 5.67 7.64
N GLY A 176 7.67 4.38 7.35
CA GLY A 176 8.49 3.29 7.83
C GLY A 176 8.50 3.18 9.35
N CYS A 177 9.47 2.43 9.85
CA CYS A 177 9.83 2.44 11.25
C CYS A 177 10.95 3.44 11.47
N SER A 178 10.62 4.57 12.10
CA SER A 178 11.61 5.57 12.50
C SER A 178 12.52 4.96 13.57
N GLY A 179 13.80 4.75 13.25
CA GLY A 179 14.82 4.33 14.22
C GLY A 179 15.54 3.02 13.91
N THR A 180 15.14 2.28 12.88
CA THR A 180 15.90 1.09 12.44
C THR A 180 16.43 1.33 11.04
N THR A 181 17.72 1.67 10.94
CA THR A 181 18.50 1.51 9.73
C THR A 181 18.52 0.02 9.38
N ILE A 182 17.48 -0.46 8.70
CA ILE A 182 17.53 -1.76 8.04
C ILE A 182 18.60 -1.60 6.97
N SER A 183 19.77 -2.14 7.24
CA SER A 183 20.85 -2.24 6.28
C SER A 183 20.38 -3.17 5.17
N THR A 184 19.82 -2.62 4.08
CA THR A 184 20.00 -3.11 2.71
C THR A 184 19.32 -2.23 1.66
N LEU A 185 20.12 -1.90 0.65
CA LEU A 185 19.87 -1.22 -0.64
C LEU A 185 19.79 0.32 -0.64
N PRO A 186 20.48 0.98 -1.61
CA PRO A 186 20.47 2.44 -1.72
C PRO A 186 19.04 2.93 -1.99
N PRO A 187 18.55 3.93 -1.25
CA PRO A 187 17.29 4.58 -1.59
C PRO A 187 17.49 5.28 -2.94
N THR A 188 16.91 4.71 -4.00
CA THR A 188 16.79 5.44 -5.27
C THR A 188 15.50 6.24 -5.19
N THR A 189 15.64 7.54 -5.45
CA THR A 189 14.61 8.61 -5.41
C THR A 189 14.35 9.21 -4.04
N THR A 190 15.15 10.25 -3.74
CA THR A 190 14.72 11.40 -2.97
C THR A 190 13.41 11.92 -3.58
N GLN A 191 12.28 11.58 -2.96
CA GLN A 191 11.02 12.25 -3.25
C GLN A 191 11.23 13.75 -2.98
N PRO A 192 10.93 14.64 -3.94
CA PRO A 192 11.10 16.07 -3.73
C PRO A 192 10.29 16.49 -2.49
N PRO A 193 10.81 17.43 -1.68
CA PRO A 193 10.10 17.90 -0.50
C PRO A 193 8.69 18.34 -0.89
N PRO A 194 7.65 17.94 -0.14
CA PRO A 194 6.27 18.28 -0.48
C PRO A 194 6.14 19.81 -0.48
N THR A 195 5.99 20.39 -1.67
CA THR A 195 5.96 21.84 -1.88
C THR A 195 4.58 22.47 -1.66
N SER A 196 3.54 21.65 -1.45
CA SER A 196 2.21 22.17 -1.10
C SER A 196 2.00 22.13 0.41
N THR A 197 1.86 23.32 1.01
CA THR A 197 1.36 23.46 2.37
C THR A 197 -0.04 22.82 2.44
N PRO A 198 -0.30 21.93 3.41
CA PRO A 198 -1.64 21.39 3.59
C PRO A 198 -2.61 22.52 3.88
N THR A 199 -3.64 22.63 3.05
CA THR A 199 -4.72 23.62 3.20
C THR A 199 -6.03 22.91 3.43
N ILE A 200 -6.79 23.43 4.38
CA ILE A 200 -8.19 23.06 4.57
C ILE A 200 -9.02 23.65 3.41
N SER A 201 -9.99 22.90 2.89
CA SER A 201 -10.95 23.44 1.92
C SER A 201 -11.63 24.69 2.48
N SER A 202 -11.81 25.71 1.64
CA SER A 202 -12.54 26.93 1.98
C SER A 202 -14.06 26.73 2.09
N ASP A 203 -14.58 25.54 1.76
CA ASP A 203 -16.01 25.24 1.87
C ASP A 203 -16.51 25.41 3.30
N ALA A 204 -17.64 26.10 3.47
CA ALA A 204 -18.21 26.39 4.79
C ALA A 204 -18.51 25.12 5.60
N SER A 205 -18.90 24.03 4.94
CA SER A 205 -19.11 22.73 5.56
C SER A 205 -17.80 22.14 6.12
N CYS A 206 -16.71 22.25 5.37
CA CYS A 206 -15.38 21.81 5.78
C CYS A 206 -14.84 22.64 6.95
N GLN A 207 -14.99 23.96 6.89
CA GLN A 207 -14.64 24.86 7.98
C GLN A 207 -15.43 24.53 9.25
N LYS A 208 -16.74 24.30 9.13
CA LYS A 208 -17.60 23.91 10.26
C LYS A 208 -17.14 22.60 10.88
N MET A 209 -16.89 21.56 10.08
CA MET A 209 -16.40 20.26 10.59
C MET A 209 -15.05 20.39 11.29
N PHE A 210 -14.16 21.22 10.76
CA PHE A 210 -12.86 21.48 11.37
C PHE A 210 -12.96 22.24 12.69
N THR A 211 -13.79 23.29 12.76
CA THR A 211 -14.06 23.99 14.03
C THR A 211 -14.70 23.06 15.06
N THR A 212 -15.68 22.25 14.66
CA THR A 212 -16.28 21.24 15.54
C THR A 212 -15.24 20.24 16.03
N CYS A 213 -14.37 19.74 15.13
CA CYS A 213 -13.26 18.87 15.49
C CYS A 213 -12.35 19.50 16.54
N ILE A 214 -11.92 20.75 16.32
CA ILE A 214 -11.11 21.47 17.30
C ILE A 214 -11.86 21.53 18.63
N ASN A 215 -13.16 21.78 18.67
CA ASN A 215 -13.86 21.86 19.95
C ASN A 215 -13.97 20.51 20.68
N GLU A 216 -14.08 19.41 19.94
CA GLU A 216 -14.30 18.05 20.49
C GLU A 216 -12.98 17.28 20.80
N VAL A 217 -11.90 17.58 20.10
CA VAL A 217 -10.61 16.91 20.30
C VAL A 217 -9.95 17.35 21.61
N ASN A 218 -9.30 16.41 22.30
CA ASN A 218 -8.53 16.70 23.49
C ASN A 218 -7.27 17.52 23.17
N LYS A 219 -6.64 18.08 24.21
CA LYS A 219 -5.50 18.99 24.05
C LYS A 219 -4.27 18.29 23.47
N ASP A 220 -4.04 17.04 23.83
CA ASP A 220 -2.95 16.19 23.35
C ASP A 220 -3.23 15.53 21.98
N VAL A 221 -4.39 15.81 21.37
CA VAL A 221 -4.90 15.26 20.10
C VAL A 221 -4.89 13.73 19.99
N SER A 222 -4.74 13.02 21.11
CA SER A 222 -4.68 11.56 21.15
C SER A 222 -5.99 10.90 20.75
N ASN A 223 -7.13 11.61 20.86
CA ASN A 223 -8.44 11.11 20.45
C ASN A 223 -8.89 11.59 19.06
N ILE A 224 -8.03 12.25 18.27
CA ILE A 224 -8.45 12.95 17.04
C ILE A 224 -9.17 12.05 16.03
N PHE A 225 -8.79 10.79 15.88
CA PHE A 225 -9.48 9.84 14.99
C PHE A 225 -10.62 9.06 15.66
N SER A 226 -10.87 9.31 16.95
CA SER A 226 -12.05 8.83 17.67
C SER A 226 -13.20 9.85 17.67
N VAL A 227 -12.95 11.06 17.17
CA VAL A 227 -13.94 12.14 17.08
C VAL A 227 -14.51 12.20 15.66
N LYS A 228 -15.85 12.11 15.53
CA LYS A 228 -16.53 12.03 14.22
C LYS A 228 -16.26 13.25 13.34
N SER A 229 -16.40 14.45 13.91
CA SER A 229 -16.15 15.70 13.20
C SER A 229 -14.71 15.81 12.71
N CYS A 230 -13.73 15.25 13.45
CA CYS A 230 -12.33 15.23 13.05
C CYS A 230 -12.06 14.28 11.89
N VAL A 231 -12.66 13.10 11.86
CA VAL A 231 -12.50 12.18 10.73
C VAL A 231 -13.10 12.80 9.46
N LEU A 232 -14.27 13.42 9.56
CA LEU A 232 -14.87 14.14 8.44
C LEU A 232 -14.03 15.37 8.04
N GLY A 233 -13.57 16.16 9.01
CA GLY A 233 -12.69 17.30 8.79
C GLY A 233 -11.37 16.93 8.12
N ALA A 234 -10.80 15.76 8.42
CA ALA A 234 -9.59 15.27 7.77
C ALA A 234 -9.77 15.03 6.27
N THR A 235 -10.98 14.65 5.82
CA THR A 235 -11.29 14.50 4.38
C THR A 235 -11.36 15.82 3.62
N CYS A 236 -11.50 16.93 4.34
CA CYS A 236 -11.50 18.29 3.77
C CYS A 236 -10.10 18.87 3.58
N PHE A 237 -9.04 18.14 3.94
CA PHE A 237 -7.67 18.59 3.74
C PHE A 237 -7.14 18.15 2.38
N GLY A 238 -6.62 19.12 1.62
CA GLY A 238 -5.93 18.88 0.36
C GLY A 238 -4.41 18.79 0.54
N GLY A 239 -3.72 18.61 -0.59
CA GLY A 239 -2.26 18.63 -0.65
C GLY A 239 -1.59 17.27 -0.44
N GLN A 240 -0.27 17.28 -0.39
CA GLN A 240 0.53 16.08 -0.13
C GLN A 240 0.45 15.74 1.37
N ARG A 241 0.00 14.52 1.70
CA ARG A 241 -0.17 14.00 3.09
C ARG A 241 -1.28 14.73 3.88
N PRO A 242 -2.53 14.70 3.40
CA PRO A 242 -3.63 15.49 3.96
C PRO A 242 -3.89 15.18 5.44
N VAL A 243 -3.75 13.92 5.86
CA VAL A 243 -3.92 13.51 7.27
C VAL A 243 -2.84 14.08 8.18
N ALA A 244 -1.58 14.11 7.72
CA ALA A 244 -0.48 14.70 8.49
C ALA A 244 -0.64 16.22 8.62
N GLY A 245 -1.05 16.87 7.54
CA GLY A 245 -1.41 18.28 7.54
C GLY A 245 -2.54 18.58 8.52
N PHE A 246 -3.63 17.82 8.44
CA PHE A 246 -4.78 17.95 9.33
C PHE A 246 -4.39 17.84 10.82
N VAL A 247 -3.69 16.77 11.20
CA VAL A 247 -3.24 16.56 12.59
C VAL A 247 -2.37 17.73 13.06
N SER A 248 -1.44 18.19 12.21
CA SER A 248 -0.56 19.32 12.52
C SER A 248 -1.34 20.62 12.74
N THR A 249 -2.32 20.92 11.88
CA THR A 249 -3.15 22.12 12.01
C THR A 249 -4.02 22.07 13.27
N VAL A 250 -4.69 20.93 13.54
CA VAL A 250 -5.51 20.77 14.76
C VAL A 250 -4.65 20.93 16.01
N TYR A 251 -3.48 20.29 16.04
CA TYR A 251 -2.54 20.38 17.15
C TYR A 251 -2.05 21.82 17.37
N GLY A 252 -1.69 22.53 16.30
CA GLY A 252 -1.24 23.92 16.36
C GLY A 252 -2.30 24.87 16.91
N VAL A 253 -3.57 24.66 16.57
CA VAL A 253 -4.69 25.43 17.13
C VAL A 253 -4.91 25.11 18.62
N LYS A 254 -4.74 23.85 19.02
CA LYS A 254 -4.92 23.40 20.41
C LYS A 254 -3.79 23.79 21.36
N ASN A 255 -2.56 23.83 20.85
CA ASN A 255 -1.34 23.96 21.63
C ASN A 255 -0.49 25.11 21.12
N SER A 256 -1.01 26.34 21.22
CA SER A 256 -0.27 27.57 20.95
C SER A 256 1.02 27.61 21.80
N GLY A 257 2.14 27.04 21.32
CA GLY A 257 3.30 26.79 22.18
C GLY A 257 4.52 26.05 21.62
N GLY A 258 4.65 25.84 20.31
CA GLY A 258 5.94 25.42 19.70
C GLY A 258 6.32 23.94 19.81
N SER A 259 5.47 23.07 20.38
CA SER A 259 5.67 21.62 20.29
C SER A 259 5.33 21.09 18.89
N SER A 260 6.08 20.10 18.40
CA SER A 260 5.75 19.40 17.16
C SER A 260 4.52 18.51 17.36
N ALA A 261 3.62 18.53 16.39
CA ALA A 261 2.45 17.66 16.41
C ALA A 261 2.86 16.17 16.38
N PRO A 262 2.09 15.28 17.03
CA PRO A 262 2.35 13.85 16.96
C PRO A 262 2.24 13.36 15.51
N ALA A 263 3.12 12.42 15.14
CA ALA A 263 3.04 11.79 13.83
C ALA A 263 1.69 11.04 13.70
N PRO A 264 0.99 11.07 12.55
CA PRO A 264 -0.26 10.34 12.37
C PRO A 264 -0.15 8.84 12.65
N SER A 265 1.03 8.25 12.45
CA SER A 265 1.31 6.83 12.76
C SER A 265 1.33 6.53 14.27
N ALA A 266 1.51 7.54 15.13
CA ALA A 266 1.47 7.40 16.57
C ALA A 266 0.06 7.60 17.16
N LEU A 267 -0.90 8.03 16.34
CA LEU A 267 -2.28 8.26 16.77
C LEU A 267 -3.12 6.98 16.62
N PRO A 268 -4.11 6.77 17.50
CA PRO A 268 -5.08 5.68 17.35
C PRO A 268 -5.76 5.76 15.97
N ARG A 269 -5.97 4.62 15.30
CA ARG A 269 -6.71 4.58 14.04
C ARG A 269 -8.17 4.96 14.24
N VAL A 270 -8.85 5.32 13.14
CA VAL A 270 -10.31 5.55 13.15
C VAL A 270 -11.00 4.32 13.72
N SER A 271 -11.81 4.51 14.76
CA SER A 271 -12.46 3.38 15.44
C SER A 271 -13.52 2.74 14.54
N GLN A 272 -13.67 1.41 14.63
CA GLN A 272 -14.75 0.71 13.91
C GLN A 272 -16.14 1.22 14.32
N ALA A 273 -16.29 1.69 15.56
CA ALA A 273 -17.52 2.28 16.07
C ALA A 273 -17.96 3.51 15.26
N LEU A 274 -17.01 4.34 14.79
CA LEU A 274 -17.29 5.49 13.93
C LEU A 274 -17.86 5.07 12.57
N PHE A 275 -17.33 4.00 11.98
CA PHE A 275 -17.85 3.46 10.72
C PHE A 275 -19.25 2.86 10.91
N ASN A 276 -19.47 2.11 11.99
CA ASN A 276 -20.75 1.48 12.26
C ASN A 276 -21.85 2.52 12.56
N ALA A 277 -21.52 3.61 13.26
CA ALA A 277 -22.46 4.69 13.55
C ALA A 277 -22.88 5.50 12.31
N GLY A 278 -22.10 5.46 11.22
CA GLY A 278 -22.48 6.05 9.94
C GLY A 278 -23.57 5.28 9.21
N SER A 279 -23.65 3.96 9.43
CA SER A 279 -24.59 3.08 8.70
C SER A 279 -26.01 3.10 9.27
N THR A 280 -26.21 3.48 10.54
CA THR A 280 -27.52 3.39 11.21
C THR A 280 -28.28 4.71 11.26
N ASN A 281 -27.60 5.84 11.03
CA ASN A 281 -28.20 7.17 11.24
C ASN A 281 -28.40 7.88 9.89
N SER A 282 -29.55 7.61 9.26
CA SER A 282 -30.03 8.33 8.09
C SER A 282 -30.49 9.78 8.39
N GLU A 283 -30.38 10.23 9.65
CA GLU A 283 -30.81 11.56 10.13
C GLU A 283 -29.97 12.74 9.60
N PHE A 284 -28.81 12.49 8.99
CA PHE A 284 -27.96 13.57 8.50
C PHE A 284 -28.45 14.25 7.21
N LEU A 285 -29.49 13.70 6.55
CA LEU A 285 -30.07 14.29 5.33
C LEU A 285 -31.31 15.15 5.56
N THR A 286 -31.79 15.31 6.80
CA THR A 286 -33.04 16.05 7.08
C THR A 286 -32.86 17.38 7.80
N SER A 287 -31.64 17.87 8.01
CA SER A 287 -31.46 19.24 8.50
C SER A 287 -31.52 20.21 7.31
N PRO A 288 -32.52 21.11 7.22
CA PRO A 288 -32.51 22.16 6.22
C PRO A 288 -31.34 23.11 6.54
N PHE A 289 -30.46 23.29 5.55
CA PHE A 289 -29.51 24.40 5.52
C PHE A 289 -30.23 25.67 5.06
#